data_AF-A0A7Y5TGN9-F1
#
_entry.id   AF-A0A7Y5TGN9-F1
#
_cell.length_a   1.000
_cell.length_b   1.000
_cell.length_c   1.000
_cell.angle_alpha   90.00
_cell.angle_beta   90.00
_cell.angle_gamma   90.00
#
_symmetry.space_group_name_H-M   'P 1'
#
loop_
_entity.id
_entity.type
_entity.pdbx_description
1 polymer ?
#
loop_
_entity_poly.entity_id
_entity_poly.type
_entity_poly.pdbx_seq_one_letter_code
_entity_poly.pdbx_strand_id
1 'polypeptide(L)'
;SWDAGAAVSALRALVDDGSVEVPVYDIGASAVTGRHTLVARPHDYVLAEGLFAGRLVASLEGEGLLADALCVRQNRTLTALRRFVRDLSERRKPPHILVRRGLTLWRDEPAVVARARSDGARCVHPREAEVELGALLGAGAPS
;
A
#
# COMPACT_ATOMS: atom_id res chain seq x y z
N SER A 1 7.15 11.15 11.31
CA SER A 1 7.81 9.82 11.38
C SER A 1 6.76 8.75 11.14
N TRP A 2 7.15 7.55 10.70
CA TRP A 2 6.24 6.40 10.55
C TRP A 2 6.26 5.57 11.84
N ASP A 3 5.10 5.11 12.31
CA ASP A 3 4.94 4.27 13.49
C ASP A 3 4.33 2.92 13.10
N ALA A 4 5.17 1.88 13.05
CA ALA A 4 4.74 0.54 12.70
C ALA A 4 3.92 -0.12 13.82
N GLY A 5 4.20 0.19 15.09
CA GLY A 5 3.48 -0.37 16.22
C GLY A 5 2.05 0.13 16.25
N ALA A 6 1.85 1.43 16.09
CA ALA A 6 0.53 2.03 15.98
C ALA A 6 -0.27 1.47 14.79
N ALA A 7 0.39 1.21 13.65
CA ALA A 7 -0.27 0.61 12.48
C ALA A 7 -0.74 -0.84 12.76
N VAL A 8 0.11 -1.68 13.36
CA VAL A 8 -0.26 -3.06 13.74
C VAL A 8 -1.38 -3.07 14.77
N SER A 9 -1.30 -2.23 15.81
CA SER A 9 -2.36 -2.13 16.81
C SER A 9 -3.69 -1.69 16.20
N ALA A 10 -3.67 -0.77 15.24
CA ALA A 10 -4.89 -0.33 14.57
C ALA A 10 -5.52 -1.45 13.70
N LEU A 11 -4.69 -2.22 12.97
CA LEU A 11 -5.16 -3.36 12.20
C LEU A 11 -5.75 -4.46 13.09
N ARG A 12 -5.08 -4.77 14.20
CA ARG A 12 -5.60 -5.72 15.20
C ARG A 12 -6.95 -5.29 15.75
N ALA A 13 -7.07 -4.04 16.21
CA ALA A 13 -8.33 -3.51 16.72
C ALA A 13 -9.45 -3.56 15.66
N LEU A 14 -9.13 -3.26 14.40
CA LEU A 14 -10.12 -3.36 13.33
C LEU A 14 -10.62 -4.80 13.10
N VAL A 15 -9.72 -5.78 13.20
CA VAL A 15 -10.07 -7.21 13.04
C VAL A 15 -10.84 -7.75 14.25
N ASP A 16 -10.37 -7.44 15.47
CA ASP A 16 -10.93 -7.99 16.71
C ASP A 16 -12.25 -7.29 17.10
N ASP A 17 -12.30 -5.96 17.00
CA ASP A 17 -13.41 -5.13 17.49
C ASP A 17 -14.35 -4.67 16.37
N GLY A 18 -13.99 -4.89 15.10
CA GLY A 18 -14.75 -4.46 13.92
C GLY A 18 -14.74 -2.94 13.67
N SER A 19 -14.03 -2.15 14.48
CA SER A 19 -13.86 -0.72 14.26
C SER A 19 -12.60 -0.15 14.90
N VAL A 20 -12.01 0.89 14.30
CA VAL A 20 -10.85 1.59 14.85
C VAL A 20 -10.79 3.05 14.42
N GLU A 21 -10.33 3.92 15.31
CA GLU A 21 -10.05 5.33 15.00
C GLU A 21 -8.62 5.48 14.47
N VAL A 22 -8.46 5.89 13.21
CA VAL A 22 -7.13 6.15 12.60
C VAL A 22 -6.92 7.64 12.31
N PRO A 23 -5.67 8.12 12.38
CA PRO A 23 -5.35 9.51 12.08
C PRO A 23 -5.53 9.85 10.60
N VAL A 24 -6.02 11.06 10.33
CA VAL A 24 -5.92 11.69 9.01
C VAL A 24 -4.65 12.54 8.99
N TYR A 25 -3.71 12.19 8.12
CA TYR A 25 -2.46 12.93 7.96
C TYR A 25 -2.57 13.94 6.81
N ASP A 26 -2.19 15.18 7.09
CA ASP A 26 -1.95 16.16 6.04
C ASP A 26 -0.46 16.16 5.66
N ILE A 27 -0.18 15.89 4.39
CA ILE A 27 1.18 15.78 3.87
C ILE A 27 1.88 17.15 3.84
N GLY A 28 1.15 18.25 3.66
CA GLY A 28 1.71 19.60 3.58
C GLY A 28 2.07 20.18 4.95
N ALA A 29 1.22 19.95 5.95
CA ALA A 29 1.40 20.39 7.33
C ALA A 29 2.29 19.44 8.14
N SER A 30 2.57 18.23 7.62
CA SER A 30 3.29 17.17 8.34
C SER A 30 2.70 16.90 9.74
N ALA A 31 1.37 16.97 9.84
CA ALA A 31 0.62 16.89 11.09
C ALA A 31 -0.63 16.03 10.95
N VAL A 32 -1.12 15.51 12.08
CA VAL A 32 -2.46 14.90 12.17
C VAL A 32 -3.48 16.04 12.19
N THR A 33 -4.38 16.05 11.21
CA THR A 33 -5.40 17.10 11.07
C THR A 33 -6.79 16.63 11.49
N GLY A 34 -6.93 15.34 11.80
CA GLY A 34 -8.17 14.77 12.29
C GLY A 34 -8.03 13.28 12.55
N ARG A 35 -9.15 12.64 12.88
CA ARG A 35 -9.28 11.19 12.97
C ARG A 35 -10.53 10.76 12.22
N HIS A 36 -10.53 9.52 11.74
CA HIS A 36 -11.72 8.91 11.17
C HIS A 36 -11.86 7.46 11.63
N THR A 37 -13.12 7.02 11.78
CA THR A 37 -13.45 5.65 12.12
C THR A 37 -13.40 4.79 10.86
N LEU A 38 -12.63 3.71 10.92
CA LEU A 38 -12.74 2.59 10.00
C LEU A 38 -13.58 1.50 10.64
N VAL A 39 -14.38 0.82 9.83
CA VAL A 39 -15.21 -0.33 10.25
C VAL A 39 -14.99 -1.50 9.30
N ALA A 40 -14.98 -2.71 9.84
CA ALA A 40 -14.84 -3.97 9.11
C ALA A 40 -15.76 -5.02 9.72
N ARG A 41 -16.35 -5.88 8.89
CA ARG A 41 -17.17 -7.01 9.33
C ARG A 41 -16.29 -8.23 9.59
N PRO A 42 -16.75 -9.24 10.36
CA PRO A 42 -15.96 -10.43 10.71
C PRO A 42 -15.39 -11.27 9.55
N HIS A 43 -15.83 -11.02 8.31
CA HIS A 43 -15.36 -11.73 7.10
C HIS A 43 -14.80 -10.77 6.03
N ASP A 44 -14.69 -9.48 6.34
CA ASP A 44 -14.10 -8.52 5.43
C ASP A 44 -12.58 -8.69 5.42
N TYR A 45 -12.00 -8.70 4.23
CA TYR A 45 -10.56 -8.50 4.09
C TYR A 45 -10.22 -7.02 4.23
N VAL A 46 -9.24 -6.71 5.08
CA VAL A 46 -8.71 -5.35 5.24
C VAL A 46 -7.50 -5.18 4.32
N LEU A 47 -7.58 -4.24 3.38
CA LEU A 47 -6.47 -3.88 2.51
C LEU A 47 -5.71 -2.66 3.08
N ALA A 48 -4.50 -2.90 3.57
CA ALA A 48 -3.57 -1.83 3.95
C ALA A 48 -2.53 -1.61 2.84
N GLU A 49 -2.54 -0.43 2.23
CA GLU A 49 -1.57 -0.05 1.20
C GLU A 49 -0.61 1.06 1.66
N GLY A 50 0.61 1.05 1.12
CA GLY A 50 1.57 2.13 1.36
C GLY A 50 3.02 1.70 1.17
N LEU A 51 3.93 2.68 1.14
CA LEU A 51 5.37 2.44 0.98
C LEU A 51 5.98 1.60 2.11
N PHE A 52 5.36 1.60 3.29
CA PHE A 52 5.84 0.89 4.48
C PHE A 52 5.03 -0.38 4.78
N ALA A 53 4.05 -0.74 3.95
CA ALA A 53 3.17 -1.89 4.20
C ALA A 53 3.97 -3.19 4.37
N GLY A 54 5.01 -3.40 3.56
CA GLY A 54 5.90 -4.56 3.68
C GLY A 54 6.54 -4.68 5.07
N ARG A 55 6.81 -3.57 5.76
CA ARG A 55 7.43 -3.59 7.10
C ARG A 55 6.52 -4.17 8.19
N LEU A 56 5.22 -4.33 7.90
CA LEU A 56 4.25 -4.88 8.85
C LEU A 56 4.14 -6.40 8.75
N VAL A 57 4.64 -7.01 7.67
CA VAL A 57 4.44 -8.45 7.34
C VAL A 57 4.83 -9.35 8.50
N ALA A 58 6.07 -9.27 8.99
CA ALA A 58 6.54 -10.15 10.06
C ALA A 58 5.71 -10.01 11.35
N SER A 59 5.27 -8.79 11.70
CA SER A 59 4.41 -8.57 12.87
C SER A 59 3.01 -9.14 12.66
N LEU A 60 2.41 -8.91 11.50
CA LEU A 60 1.06 -9.39 11.19
C LEU A 60 1.03 -10.92 11.04
N GLU A 61 2.06 -11.52 10.46
CA GLU A 61 2.23 -12.99 10.42
C GLU A 61 2.37 -13.57 11.81
N GLY A 62 3.20 -12.98 12.66
CA GLY A 62 3.40 -13.42 14.04
C GLY A 62 2.12 -13.36 14.90
N GLU A 63 1.16 -12.53 14.50
CA GLU A 63 -0.14 -12.38 15.14
C GLU A 63 -1.26 -13.17 14.46
N GLY A 64 -0.98 -13.86 13.34
CA GLY A 64 -1.99 -14.57 12.56
C GLY A 64 -3.00 -13.66 11.85
N LEU A 65 -2.67 -12.38 11.68
CA LEU A 65 -3.54 -11.36 11.07
C LEU A 65 -3.28 -11.18 9.56
N LEU A 66 -2.16 -11.71 9.03
CA LEU A 66 -1.81 -11.53 7.63
C LEU A 66 -2.48 -12.57 6.73
N ALA A 67 -3.32 -12.09 5.80
CA ALA A 67 -3.85 -12.92 4.71
C ALA A 67 -2.86 -13.05 3.54
N ASP A 68 -2.32 -11.93 3.05
CA ASP A 68 -1.27 -11.91 2.02
C ASP A 68 -0.52 -10.56 2.05
N ALA A 69 0.69 -10.52 1.50
CA ALA A 69 1.50 -9.32 1.34
C ALA A 69 2.02 -9.20 -0.09
N LEU A 70 1.51 -8.20 -0.81
CA LEU A 70 1.78 -8.03 -2.23
C LEU A 70 2.64 -6.80 -2.50
N CYS A 71 3.68 -6.98 -3.31
CA CYS A 71 4.42 -5.92 -3.98
C CYS A 71 4.04 -5.90 -5.46
N VAL A 72 3.05 -5.07 -5.80
CA VAL A 72 2.58 -4.93 -7.18
C VAL A 72 3.61 -4.17 -8.00
N ARG A 73 4.20 -4.83 -9.01
CA ARG A 73 5.21 -4.24 -9.88
C ARG A 73 4.92 -4.47 -11.35
N GLN A 74 5.26 -3.48 -12.17
CA GLN A 74 5.22 -3.59 -13.63
C GLN A 74 6.58 -3.24 -14.23
N ASN A 75 6.67 -3.16 -15.56
CA ASN A 75 7.85 -2.62 -16.22
C ASN A 75 8.07 -1.16 -15.77
N ARG A 76 9.17 -0.90 -15.06
CA ARG A 76 9.52 0.42 -14.53
C ARG A 76 9.53 1.55 -15.56
N THR A 77 9.94 1.26 -16.79
CA THR A 77 9.97 2.25 -17.87
C THR A 77 8.55 2.62 -18.30
N LEU A 78 7.67 1.62 -18.40
CA LEU A 78 6.25 1.85 -18.68
C LEU A 78 5.56 2.59 -17.53
N THR A 79 5.86 2.25 -16.27
CA THR A 79 5.38 2.97 -15.08
C THR A 79 5.84 4.43 -15.09
N ALA A 80 7.12 4.68 -15.37
CA ALA A 80 7.68 6.03 -15.44
C ALA A 80 7.04 6.85 -16.57
N LEU A 81 6.86 6.26 -17.75
CA LEU A 81 6.21 6.92 -18.89
C LEU A 81 4.76 7.28 -18.59
N ARG A 82 3.96 6.34 -18.07
CA ARG A 82 2.55 6.60 -17.69
C ARG A 82 2.45 7.68 -16.63
N ARG A 83 3.33 7.65 -15.62
CA ARG A 83 3.41 8.71 -14.60
C ARG A 83 3.73 10.06 -15.22
N PHE A 84 4.71 10.12 -16.12
CA PHE A 84 5.09 11.36 -16.80
C PHE A 84 3.94 11.93 -17.64
N VAL A 85 3.28 11.10 -18.46
CA VAL A 85 2.14 11.52 -19.30
C VAL A 85 1.00 12.05 -18.43
N ARG A 86 0.62 11.32 -17.38
CA ARG A 86 -0.44 11.72 -16.44
C ARG A 86 -0.11 13.03 -15.73
N ASP A 87 1.10 13.16 -15.19
CA ASP A 87 1.51 14.36 -14.47
C ASP A 87 1.62 15.58 -15.40
N LEU A 88 1.98 15.37 -16.68
CA LEU A 88 2.01 16.41 -17.70
C LEU A 88 0.60 16.84 -18.12
N SER A 89 -0.31 15.89 -18.36
CA SER A 89 -1.70 16.19 -18.72
C SER A 89 -2.43 16.93 -17.60
N GLU A 90 -2.12 16.60 -16.34
CA GLU A 90 -2.67 17.26 -15.15
C GLU A 90 -1.89 18.53 -14.76
N ARG A 91 -0.87 18.93 -15.54
CA ARG A 91 0.01 20.10 -15.28
C ARG A 91 0.51 20.18 -13.84
N ARG A 92 0.79 19.03 -13.21
CA ARG A 92 1.13 18.96 -11.77
C ARG A 92 2.39 19.75 -11.41
N LYS A 93 3.38 19.76 -12.31
CA LYS A 93 4.69 20.43 -12.15
C LYS A 93 5.29 20.81 -13.51
N PRO A 94 6.29 21.72 -13.55
CA PRO A 94 7.05 21.99 -14.77
C PRO A 94 7.67 20.71 -15.37
N PRO A 95 7.73 20.56 -16.71
CA PRO A 95 8.19 19.33 -17.37
C PRO A 95 9.58 18.84 -16.91
N HIS A 96 10.54 19.75 -16.74
CA HIS A 96 11.89 19.39 -16.30
C HIS A 96 11.92 18.79 -14.88
N ILE A 97 11.02 19.20 -13.98
CA ILE A 97 10.86 18.60 -12.64
C ILE A 97 10.26 17.19 -12.75
N LEU A 98 9.29 16.99 -13.64
CA LEU A 98 8.69 15.67 -13.87
C LEU A 98 9.72 14.68 -14.43
N VAL A 99 10.56 15.10 -15.38
CA VAL A 99 11.65 14.26 -15.91
C VAL A 99 12.64 13.90 -14.81
N ARG A 100 13.14 14.89 -14.05
CA ARG A 100 14.09 14.64 -12.94
C ARG A 100 13.51 13.66 -11.92
N ARG A 101 12.28 13.90 -11.47
CA ARG A 101 11.60 13.03 -10.49
C ARG A 101 11.35 11.63 -11.06
N GLY A 102 10.91 11.53 -12.30
CA GLY A 102 10.67 10.25 -12.98
C GLY A 102 11.95 9.42 -13.09
N LEU A 103 13.08 10.05 -13.42
CA LEU A 103 14.37 9.38 -13.46
C LEU A 103 14.85 8.90 -12.09
N THR A 104 14.65 9.67 -11.02
CA THR A 104 14.94 9.22 -9.65
C THR A 104 14.11 8.01 -9.29
N LEU A 105 12.78 8.07 -9.47
CA LEU A 105 11.89 6.94 -9.17
C LEU A 105 12.24 5.68 -9.97
N TRP A 106 12.59 5.84 -11.25
CA TRP A 106 12.99 4.72 -12.11
C TRP A 106 14.31 4.07 -11.66
N ARG A 107 15.26 4.87 -11.16
CA ARG A 107 16.54 4.38 -10.61
C ARG A 107 16.34 3.67 -9.27
N ASP A 108 15.46 4.20 -8.42
CA ASP A 108 15.25 3.70 -7.05
C ASP A 108 14.34 2.48 -7.00
N GLU A 109 13.47 2.27 -8.00
CA GLU A 109 12.48 1.18 -8.01
C GLU A 109 13.05 -0.21 -7.70
N PRO A 110 14.20 -0.66 -8.26
CA PRO A 110 14.76 -1.96 -7.94
C PRO A 110 15.06 -2.14 -6.45
N ALA A 111 15.55 -1.10 -5.77
CA ALA A 111 15.84 -1.14 -4.34
C ALA A 111 14.54 -1.22 -3.51
N VAL A 112 13.50 -0.48 -3.92
CA VAL A 112 12.17 -0.54 -3.29
C VAL A 112 11.56 -1.94 -3.41
N VAL A 113 11.62 -2.54 -4.60
CA VAL A 113 11.11 -3.90 -4.85
C VAL A 113 11.92 -4.95 -4.08
N ALA A 114 13.25 -4.84 -4.07
CA ALA A 114 14.11 -5.75 -3.29
C ALA A 114 13.80 -5.65 -1.80
N ARG A 115 13.55 -4.44 -1.30
CA ARG A 115 13.18 -4.21 0.10
C ARG A 115 11.82 -4.83 0.44
N ALA A 116 10.81 -4.63 -0.41
CA ALA A 116 9.50 -5.22 -0.20
C ALA A 116 9.59 -6.76 -0.12
N ARG A 117 10.40 -7.37 -0.98
CA ARG A 117 10.68 -8.82 -0.93
C ARG A 117 11.39 -9.24 0.35
N SER A 118 12.41 -8.51 0.77
CA SER A 118 13.13 -8.84 2.01
C SER A 118 12.26 -8.69 3.25
N ASP A 119 11.29 -7.78 3.20
CA ASP A 119 10.30 -7.59 4.26
C ASP A 119 9.17 -8.66 4.18
N GLY A 120 9.19 -9.57 3.20
CA GLY A 120 8.27 -10.72 3.11
C GLY A 120 7.18 -10.62 2.03
N ALA A 121 7.11 -9.50 1.28
CA ALA A 121 6.10 -9.33 0.25
C ALA A 121 6.41 -10.11 -1.05
N ARG A 122 5.39 -10.76 -1.62
CA ARG A 122 5.45 -11.43 -2.91
C ARG A 122 5.30 -10.42 -4.05
N CYS A 123 6.21 -10.45 -5.01
CA CYS A 123 6.13 -9.52 -6.15
C CYS A 123 5.32 -10.08 -7.31
N VAL A 124 4.22 -9.42 -7.64
CA VAL A 124 3.25 -9.85 -8.65
C VAL A 124 3.03 -8.79 -9.70
N HIS A 125 2.63 -9.20 -10.91
CA HIS A 125 2.16 -8.27 -11.93
C HIS A 125 0.73 -7.79 -11.59
N PRO A 126 0.32 -6.54 -11.89
CA PRO A 126 -1.02 -6.03 -11.58
C PRO A 126 -2.17 -6.96 -11.97
N ARG A 127 -2.13 -7.52 -13.19
CA ARG A 127 -3.16 -8.47 -13.66
C ARG A 127 -3.21 -9.78 -12.86
N GLU A 128 -2.07 -10.25 -12.38
CA GLU A 128 -2.03 -11.47 -11.55
C GLU A 128 -2.66 -11.16 -10.19
N ALA A 129 -2.30 -10.01 -9.60
CA ALA A 129 -2.91 -9.54 -8.35
C ALA A 129 -4.44 -9.38 -8.47
N GLU A 130 -4.94 -8.79 -9.57
CA GLU A 130 -6.38 -8.66 -9.82
C GLU A 130 -7.09 -10.02 -9.85
N VAL A 131 -6.52 -11.02 -10.52
CA VAL A 131 -7.08 -12.37 -10.60
C VAL A 131 -7.06 -13.06 -9.23
N GLU A 132 -5.93 -13.01 -8.53
CA GLU A 132 -5.77 -13.65 -7.22
C GLU A 132 -6.69 -13.01 -6.16
N LEU A 133 -6.75 -11.67 -6.09
CA LEU A 133 -7.63 -10.96 -5.18
C LEU A 133 -9.10 -11.18 -5.53
N GLY A 134 -9.45 -11.26 -6.81
CA GLY A 134 -10.81 -11.58 -7.25
C GLY A 134 -11.25 -12.97 -6.77
N ALA A 135 -10.36 -13.97 -6.82
CA ALA A 135 -10.65 -15.31 -6.31
C ALA A 135 -10.83 -15.32 -4.78
N LEU A 136 -10.00 -14.57 -4.04
CA LEU A 136 -10.11 -14.44 -2.58
C LEU A 136 -11.45 -13.83 -2.14
N LEU A 137 -11.89 -12.77 -2.82
CA LEU A 137 -13.18 -12.15 -2.55
C LEU A 137 -14.36 -13.07 -2.92
N GLY A 138 -14.22 -13.85 -3.99
CA GLY A 138 -15.22 -14.84 -4.38
C GLY A 138 -15.36 -16.00 -3.38
N ALA A 139 -14.26 -16.41 -2.74
CA ALA A 139 -14.27 -17.46 -1.71
C ALA A 139 -14.81 -16.99 -0.34
N GLY A 140 -14.72 -15.68 -0.05
CA GLY A 140 -15.22 -15.07 1.18
C GLY A 140 -16.68 -14.62 1.14
N ALA A 141 -17.36 -14.72 0.00
CA ALA A 141 -18.77 -14.36 -0.11
C ALA A 141 -19.63 -15.38 0.67
N PRO A 142 -20.48 -14.95 1.62
CA PRO A 142 -21.36 -15.87 2.33
C PRO A 142 -22.31 -16.55 1.35
N SER A 143 -22.51 -17.86 1.54
CA SER A 143 -23.51 -18.67 0.82
C SER A 143 -24.94 -18.27 1.18
#